data_AF-A0A2V9XC07-F1
#
_entry.id   AF-A0A2V9XC07-F1
#
_cell.length_a   1.000
_cell.length_b   1.000
_cell.length_c   1.000
_cell.angle_alpha   90.00
_cell.angle_beta   90.00
_cell.angle_gamma   90.00
#
_symmetry.space_group_name_H-M   'P 1'
#
loop_
_entity.id
_entity.type
_entity.pdbx_description
1 polymer ?
#
loop_
_entity_poly.entity_id
_entity_poly.type
_entity_poly.pdbx_seq_one_letter_code
_entity_poly.pdbx_strand_id
1 'polypeptide(L)'
;MWKGTLCTVRLAAKVGELIAAMVENLEAHQETLDITDENGNLELRAYVKLAQEFRCTATQLQETAAHMAGYRDLPMARHNPAKMAVPKVVDALTNFVFGNSRLLRRVIPHLPPTVSEIALNIPSEGAISRNIIPSNTESYTCPVMHRSSA
;
A
#
# COMPACT_ATOMS: atom_id res chain seq x y z
N MET A 1 -22.29 -10.43 16.46
CA MET A 1 -20.82 -10.47 16.56
C MET A 1 -20.21 -10.04 15.23
N TRP A 2 -19.89 -8.76 15.06
CA TRP A 2 -19.28 -8.22 13.83
C TRP A 2 -17.77 -8.51 13.82
N LYS A 3 -17.38 -9.72 13.38
CA LYS A 3 -15.96 -10.05 13.11
C LYS A 3 -15.40 -9.35 11.86
N GLY A 4 -16.25 -8.66 11.09
CA GLY A 4 -15.89 -8.00 9.82
C GLY A 4 -14.93 -6.80 9.98
N THR A 5 -15.02 -6.04 11.07
CA THR A 5 -14.20 -4.82 11.29
C THR A 5 -12.72 -5.13 11.51
N LEU A 6 -12.39 -6.29 12.09
CA LEU A 6 -11.00 -6.71 12.29
C LEU A 6 -10.32 -7.14 10.98
N CYS A 7 -11.05 -7.79 10.08
CA CYS A 7 -10.53 -8.15 8.77
C CYS A 7 -10.29 -6.91 7.88
N THR A 8 -11.14 -5.88 7.98
CA THR A 8 -10.98 -4.65 7.20
C THR A 8 -9.80 -3.80 7.69
N VAL A 9 -9.58 -3.70 9.01
CA VAL A 9 -8.39 -3.05 9.61
C VAL A 9 -7.10 -3.69 9.08
N ARG A 10 -6.99 -5.02 9.19
CA ARG A 10 -5.78 -5.75 8.78
C ARG A 10 -5.52 -5.64 7.28
N LEU A 11 -6.59 -5.63 6.47
CA LEU A 11 -6.47 -5.44 5.04
C LEU A 11 -5.89 -4.05 4.70
N ALA A 12 -6.44 -2.97 5.26
CA ALA A 12 -5.94 -1.61 5.01
C ALA A 12 -4.47 -1.46 5.42
N ALA A 13 -4.11 -1.94 6.61
CA ALA A 13 -2.72 -1.91 7.08
C ALA A 13 -1.78 -2.68 6.14
N LYS A 14 -2.14 -3.90 5.74
CA LYS A 14 -1.29 -4.74 4.89
C LYS A 14 -1.14 -4.21 3.47
N VAL A 15 -2.19 -3.60 2.91
CA VAL A 15 -2.08 -2.93 1.60
C VAL A 15 -1.18 -1.69 1.73
N GLY A 16 -1.29 -0.92 2.82
CA GLY A 16 -0.40 0.20 3.09
C GLY A 16 1.07 -0.22 3.20
N GLU A 17 1.36 -1.28 3.96
CA GLU A 17 2.71 -1.87 4.07
C GLU A 17 3.26 -2.33 2.71
N LEU A 18 2.44 -3.00 1.90
CA LEU A 18 2.85 -3.46 0.56
C LEU A 18 3.20 -2.28 -0.36
N ILE A 19 2.39 -1.22 -0.36
CA ILE A 19 2.66 -0.03 -1.17
C ILE A 19 3.91 0.69 -0.67
N ALA A 20 4.14 0.76 0.65
CA ALA A 20 5.37 1.33 1.20
C ALA A 20 6.63 0.56 0.73
N ALA A 21 6.59 -0.77 0.77
CA ALA A 21 7.68 -1.60 0.25
C ALA A 21 7.90 -1.41 -1.26
N MET A 22 6.83 -1.19 -2.03
CA MET A 22 6.93 -0.87 -3.46
C MET A 22 7.59 0.49 -3.70
N VAL A 23 7.33 1.49 -2.84
CA VAL A 23 8.01 2.80 -2.89
C VAL A 23 9.49 2.62 -2.64
N GLU A 24 9.88 1.89 -1.59
CA GLU A 24 11.30 1.62 -1.29
C GLU A 24 12.00 0.94 -2.47
N ASN A 25 11.35 -0.03 -3.10
CA ASN A 25 11.88 -0.68 -4.30
C ASN A 25 12.01 0.30 -5.49
N LEU A 26 11.02 1.16 -5.72
CA LEU A 26 11.07 2.16 -6.79
C LEU A 26 12.18 3.19 -6.55
N GLU A 27 12.39 3.62 -5.31
CA GLU A 27 13.43 4.58 -4.96
C GLU A 27 14.82 3.99 -5.10
N ALA A 28 15.02 2.74 -4.66
CA ALA A 28 16.27 2.02 -4.90
C ALA A 28 16.53 1.84 -6.41
N HIS A 29 15.49 1.61 -7.21
CA HIS A 29 15.62 1.47 -8.66
C HIS A 29 15.98 2.81 -9.36
N GLN A 30 15.56 3.95 -8.82
CA GLN A 30 15.92 5.25 -9.39
C GLN A 30 17.45 5.46 -9.42
N GLU A 31 18.17 4.91 -8.43
CA GLU A 31 19.63 5.00 -8.35
C GLU A 31 20.36 4.21 -9.44
N THR A 32 19.68 3.28 -10.12
CA THR A 32 20.26 2.47 -11.19
C THR A 32 20.13 3.10 -12.57
N LEU A 33 19.42 4.23 -12.69
CA LEU A 33 19.16 4.88 -13.97
C LEU A 33 20.35 5.74 -14.41
N ASP A 34 20.76 5.58 -15.67
CA ASP A 34 21.72 6.49 -16.30
C ASP A 34 21.01 7.81 -16.66
N ILE A 35 21.29 8.87 -15.91
CA ILE A 35 20.69 10.19 -16.12
C ILE A 35 21.20 10.91 -17.38
N THR A 36 22.27 10.39 -17.99
CA THR A 36 22.81 10.93 -19.25
C THR A 36 22.09 10.38 -20.47
N ASP A 37 21.34 9.28 -20.32
CA ASP A 37 20.38 8.79 -21.30
C ASP A 37 19.03 9.52 -21.15
N GLU A 38 18.48 9.99 -22.27
CA GLU A 38 17.19 10.71 -22.27
C GLU A 38 16.04 9.80 -21.81
N ASN A 39 16.09 8.50 -22.15
CA ASN A 39 15.07 7.57 -21.66
C ASN A 39 15.21 7.33 -20.16
N GLY A 40 16.44 7.16 -19.65
CA GLY A 40 16.72 7.10 -18.22
C GLY A 40 16.21 8.33 -17.45
N ASN A 41 16.33 9.53 -18.03
CA ASN A 41 15.80 10.76 -17.44
C ASN A 41 14.26 10.80 -17.43
N LEU A 42 13.61 10.34 -18.50
CA LEU A 42 12.15 10.20 -18.56
C LEU A 42 11.63 9.18 -17.53
N GLU A 43 12.31 8.05 -17.40
CA GLU A 43 11.98 7.00 -16.44
C GLU A 43 12.15 7.49 -15.00
N LEU A 44 13.25 8.19 -14.70
CA LEU A 44 13.49 8.78 -13.38
C LEU A 44 12.37 9.73 -12.98
N ARG A 45 11.95 10.62 -13.88
CA ARG A 45 10.83 11.54 -13.63
C ARG A 45 9.52 10.81 -13.35
N ALA A 46 9.26 9.72 -14.07
CA ALA A 46 8.08 8.89 -13.83
C ALA A 46 8.13 8.20 -12.46
N TYR A 47 9.27 7.60 -12.09
CA TYR A 47 9.44 6.91 -10.82
C TYR A 47 9.40 7.84 -9.62
N VAL A 48 10.01 9.01 -9.70
CA VAL A 48 9.91 10.04 -8.64
C VAL A 48 8.45 10.39 -8.39
N LYS A 49 7.67 10.64 -9.44
CA LYS A 49 6.25 10.96 -9.32
C LYS A 49 5.46 9.80 -8.70
N LEU A 50 5.65 8.58 -9.19
CA LEU A 50 4.95 7.39 -8.69
C LEU A 50 5.30 7.10 -7.22
N ALA A 51 6.58 7.21 -6.85
CA ALA A 51 7.03 7.02 -5.48
C ALA A 51 6.36 8.02 -4.52
N GLN A 52 6.20 9.29 -4.93
CA GLN A 52 5.48 10.30 -4.16
C GLN A 52 3.99 9.96 -4.00
N GLU A 53 3.30 9.62 -5.08
CA GLU A 53 1.88 9.26 -5.05
C GLU A 53 1.61 8.01 -4.19
N PHE A 54 2.46 6.99 -4.31
CA PHE A 54 2.36 5.77 -3.53
C PHE A 54 2.70 5.98 -2.05
N ARG A 55 3.71 6.80 -1.72
CA ARG A 55 4.02 7.15 -0.33
C ARG A 55 2.83 7.80 0.37
N CYS A 56 2.16 8.73 -0.32
CA CYS A 56 0.99 9.38 0.23
C CYS A 56 -0.17 8.38 0.42
N THR A 57 -0.38 7.48 -0.54
CA THR A 57 -1.40 6.43 -0.46
C THR A 57 -1.13 5.46 0.69
N ALA A 58 0.11 4.99 0.85
CA ALA A 58 0.52 4.09 1.92
C ALA A 58 0.27 4.71 3.30
N THR A 59 0.65 5.98 3.47
CA THR A 59 0.44 6.74 4.71
C THR A 59 -1.04 6.82 5.06
N GLN A 60 -1.89 7.24 4.10
CA GLN A 60 -3.34 7.35 4.32
C GLN A 60 -3.99 6.00 4.69
N LEU A 61 -3.54 4.89 4.08
CA LEU A 61 -4.03 3.56 4.41
C LEU A 61 -3.64 3.13 5.83
N GLN A 62 -2.41 3.44 6.27
CA GLN A 62 -1.94 3.15 7.62
C GLN A 62 -2.68 3.98 8.67
N GLU A 63 -2.86 5.28 8.44
CA GLU A 63 -3.65 6.17 9.31
C GLU A 63 -5.10 5.71 9.40
N THR A 64 -5.72 5.35 8.27
CA THR A 64 -7.08 4.81 8.24
C THR A 64 -7.17 3.51 9.03
N ALA A 65 -6.19 2.60 8.87
CA ALA A 65 -6.14 1.36 9.63
C ALA A 65 -6.00 1.64 11.14
N ALA A 66 -5.21 2.63 11.54
CA ALA A 66 -5.06 3.04 12.94
C ALA A 66 -6.38 3.60 13.50
N HIS A 67 -7.07 4.48 12.76
CA HIS A 67 -8.40 4.96 13.14
C HIS A 67 -9.40 3.81 13.31
N MET A 68 -9.46 2.91 12.34
CA MET A 68 -10.35 1.74 12.40
C MET A 68 -10.02 0.81 13.57
N ALA A 69 -8.74 0.64 13.90
CA ALA A 69 -8.30 -0.11 15.07
C ALA A 69 -8.73 0.58 16.37
N GLY A 70 -8.66 1.92 16.44
CA GLY A 70 -9.14 2.71 17.56
C GLY A 70 -10.66 2.59 17.79
N TYR A 71 -11.45 2.35 16.75
CA TYR A 71 -12.89 2.09 16.86
C TYR A 71 -13.25 0.65 17.24
N ARG A 72 -12.26 -0.20 17.55
CA ARG A 72 -12.51 -1.61 17.91
C ARG A 72 -13.46 -1.77 19.10
N ASP A 73 -13.31 -0.91 20.11
CA ASP A 73 -14.08 -0.96 21.35
C ASP A 73 -15.28 0.01 21.33
N LEU A 74 -15.62 0.55 20.15
CA LEU A 74 -16.77 1.43 19.98
C LEU A 74 -18.07 0.68 20.29
N PRO A 75 -18.94 1.20 21.18
CA PRO A 75 -20.21 0.57 21.50
C PRO A 75 -21.07 0.39 20.25
N MET A 76 -21.61 -0.81 20.05
CA MET A 76 -22.53 -1.06 18.95
C MET A 76 -23.83 -0.28 19.14
N ALA A 77 -24.11 0.65 18.23
CA ALA A 77 -25.39 1.34 18.17
C ALA A 77 -26.54 0.38 17.84
N ARG A 78 -27.77 0.78 18.18
CA ARG A 78 -28.97 0.06 17.73
C ARG A 78 -29.08 0.17 16.21
N HIS A 79 -29.16 -0.97 15.53
CA HIS A 79 -29.39 -1.04 14.10
C HIS A 79 -30.83 -1.44 13.81
N ASN A 80 -31.42 -0.93 12.72
CA ASN A 80 -32.72 -1.38 12.26
C ASN A 80 -32.55 -2.71 11.47
N PRO A 81 -33.07 -3.84 11.96
CA PRO A 81 -32.83 -5.14 11.34
C PRO A 81 -33.43 -5.24 9.93
N ALA A 82 -34.60 -4.65 9.69
CA ALA A 82 -35.24 -4.64 8.38
C ALA A 82 -34.40 -3.87 7.35
N LYS A 83 -33.76 -2.76 7.77
CA LYS A 83 -32.85 -1.99 6.90
C LYS A 83 -31.50 -2.68 6.68
N MET A 84 -31.04 -3.49 7.62
CA MET A 84 -29.80 -4.27 7.44
C MET A 84 -29.97 -5.44 6.48
N ALA A 85 -31.17 -5.99 6.39
CA ALA A 85 -31.48 -7.16 5.55
C ALA A 85 -31.85 -6.82 4.10
N VAL A 86 -31.91 -5.54 3.73
CA VAL A 86 -32.24 -5.16 2.35
C VAL A 86 -31.12 -5.61 1.40
N PRO A 87 -31.44 -6.02 0.16
CA PRO A 87 -30.46 -6.55 -0.80
C PRO A 87 -29.23 -5.68 -0.95
N LYS A 88 -29.39 -4.35 -1.08
CA LYS A 88 -28.29 -3.40 -1.20
C LYS A 88 -27.21 -3.54 -0.11
N VAL A 89 -27.60 -3.73 1.15
CA VAL A 89 -26.66 -3.84 2.27
C VAL A 89 -25.95 -5.20 2.26
N VAL A 90 -26.72 -6.26 2.00
CA VAL A 90 -26.21 -7.63 1.90
C VAL A 90 -25.25 -7.77 0.73
N ASP A 91 -25.60 -7.23 -0.42
CA ASP A 91 -24.79 -7.26 -1.65
C ASP A 91 -23.48 -6.49 -1.47
N ALA A 92 -23.51 -5.33 -0.81
CA ALA A 92 -22.31 -4.56 -0.52
C ALA A 92 -21.32 -5.36 0.35
N LEU A 93 -21.81 -6.00 1.43
CA LEU A 93 -20.97 -6.85 2.28
C LEU A 93 -20.45 -8.08 1.52
N THR A 94 -21.31 -8.70 0.72
CA THR A 94 -20.97 -9.87 -0.10
C THR A 94 -19.86 -9.54 -1.10
N ASN A 95 -19.99 -8.43 -1.82
CA ASN A 95 -18.99 -7.95 -2.76
C ASN A 95 -17.65 -7.67 -2.08
N PHE A 96 -17.67 -7.05 -0.89
CA PHE A 96 -16.46 -6.82 -0.10
C PHE A 96 -15.77 -8.13 0.29
N VAL A 97 -16.51 -9.09 0.87
CA VAL A 97 -15.95 -10.38 1.31
C VAL A 97 -15.36 -11.16 0.13
N PHE A 98 -16.08 -11.23 -0.99
CA PHE A 98 -15.55 -11.89 -2.19
C PHE A 98 -14.34 -11.16 -2.77
N GLY A 99 -14.33 -9.83 -2.76
CA GLY A 99 -13.18 -9.03 -3.17
C GLY A 99 -11.93 -9.35 -2.36
N ASN A 100 -12.06 -9.38 -1.04
CA ASN A 100 -10.96 -9.71 -0.13
C ASN A 100 -10.42 -11.12 -0.37
N SER A 101 -11.29 -12.13 -0.48
CA SER A 101 -10.88 -13.52 -0.76
C SER A 101 -10.15 -13.66 -2.09
N ARG A 102 -10.61 -12.96 -3.14
CA ARG A 102 -9.94 -12.95 -4.45
C ARG A 102 -8.55 -12.33 -4.37
N LEU A 103 -8.39 -11.23 -3.63
CA LEU A 103 -7.10 -10.59 -3.43
C LEU A 103 -6.11 -11.53 -2.72
N LEU A 104 -6.52 -12.12 -1.59
CA LEU A 104 -5.67 -13.05 -0.83
C LEU A 104 -5.24 -14.25 -1.67
N ARG A 105 -6.16 -14.81 -2.46
CA ARG A 105 -5.85 -15.93 -3.36
C ARG A 105 -4.84 -15.56 -4.45
N ARG A 106 -4.81 -14.31 -4.90
CA ARG A 106 -3.85 -13.85 -5.93
C ARG A 106 -2.50 -13.50 -5.36
N VAL A 107 -2.44 -12.90 -4.17
CA VAL A 107 -1.18 -12.42 -3.59
C VAL A 107 -0.36 -13.56 -2.97
N ILE A 108 -1.01 -14.52 -2.30
CA ILE A 108 -0.30 -15.61 -1.58
C ILE A 108 0.56 -16.50 -2.50
N PRO A 109 0.11 -16.93 -3.70
CA PRO A 109 0.91 -17.78 -4.58
C PRO A 109 2.10 -17.08 -5.28
N HIS A 110 2.19 -15.75 -5.20
CA HIS A 110 3.23 -14.96 -5.87
C HIS A 110 4.29 -14.40 -4.91
N LEU A 111 4.27 -14.81 -3.64
CA LEU A 111 5.40 -14.56 -2.76
C LEU A 111 6.60 -15.37 -3.27
N PRO A 112 7.71 -14.73 -3.65
CA PRO A 112 8.88 -15.48 -4.10
C PRO A 112 9.41 -16.35 -2.95
N PRO A 113 10.08 -17.48 -3.25
CA PRO A 113 10.99 -18.08 -2.27
C PRO A 113 11.99 -17.02 -1.78
N THR A 114 12.50 -17.20 -0.56
CA THR A 114 13.29 -16.22 0.21
C THR A 114 14.27 -15.39 -0.63
N VAL A 115 14.44 -14.10 -0.26
CA VAL A 115 15.27 -13.05 -0.91
C VAL A 115 16.66 -13.54 -1.38
N SER A 116 17.24 -14.55 -0.73
CA SER A 116 18.50 -15.20 -1.13
C SER A 116 18.51 -15.75 -2.56
N GLU A 117 17.37 -16.10 -3.16
CA GLU A 117 17.32 -16.63 -4.54
C GLU A 117 17.23 -15.54 -5.61
N ILE A 118 16.69 -14.36 -5.28
CA ILE A 118 16.56 -13.23 -6.23
C ILE A 118 17.93 -12.55 -6.45
N ALA A 119 18.75 -12.46 -5.41
CA ALA A 119 20.08 -11.84 -5.50
C ALA A 119 21.11 -12.66 -6.32
N LEU A 120 20.86 -13.94 -6.56
CA LEU A 120 21.80 -14.84 -7.24
C LEU A 120 21.64 -14.90 -8.77
N ASN A 121 20.59 -14.29 -9.33
CA ASN A 121 20.30 -14.32 -10.77
C ASN A 121 20.45 -12.96 -11.48
N ILE A 122 20.98 -11.94 -10.80
CA ILE A 122 21.38 -10.69 -11.46
C ILE A 122 22.82 -10.91 -11.98
N PRO A 123 23.08 -10.83 -13.30
CA PRO A 123 24.45 -10.93 -13.81
C PRO A 123 25.29 -9.79 -13.21
N SER A 124 26.24 -10.15 -12.37
CA SER A 124 27.15 -9.21 -11.73
C SER A 124 28.23 -8.78 -12.71
N GLU A 125 28.05 -7.65 -13.38
CA GLU A 125 29.18 -6.85 -13.85
C GLU A 125 29.35 -5.65 -12.93
N GLY A 126 30.50 -5.59 -12.25
CA GLY A 126 30.99 -4.40 -11.57
C GLY A 126 30.61 -4.29 -10.09
N ALA A 127 31.51 -4.75 -9.22
CA ALA A 127 31.48 -4.46 -7.78
C ALA A 127 31.52 -2.95 -7.52
N ILE A 128 30.60 -2.41 -6.72
CA ILE A 128 30.76 -1.07 -6.14
C ILE A 128 30.49 -1.10 -4.63
N SER A 129 31.41 -0.44 -3.95
CA SER A 129 31.69 -0.41 -2.51
C SER A 129 30.54 0.14 -1.68
N ARG A 130 30.32 -0.49 -0.51
CA ARG A 130 29.41 0.00 0.54
C ARG A 130 29.95 1.30 1.12
N ASN A 131 29.27 2.41 0.87
CA ASN A 131 29.37 3.59 1.73
C ASN A 131 27.98 3.99 2.20
N ILE A 132 27.82 3.92 3.52
CA ILE A 132 26.62 4.28 4.27
C ILE A 132 26.62 5.80 4.45
N ILE A 133 25.64 6.51 3.87
CA ILE A 133 25.41 7.96 4.07
C ILE A 133 23.88 8.21 4.13
N PRO A 134 23.38 9.13 5.00
CA PRO A 134 22.08 8.99 5.64
C PRO A 134 20.90 9.47 4.80
N SER A 135 19.73 8.90 5.10
CA SER A 135 18.43 9.26 4.53
C SER A 135 18.01 10.67 4.95
N ASN A 136 17.96 11.59 3.98
CA ASN A 136 17.28 12.87 4.17
C ASN A 136 15.77 12.63 4.20
N THR A 137 15.21 12.66 5.40
CA THR A 137 13.77 12.70 5.64
C THR A 137 13.30 14.15 5.52
N GLU A 138 13.08 14.61 4.29
CA GLU A 138 12.26 15.80 4.09
C GLU A 138 10.79 15.44 4.33
N SER A 139 10.17 16.16 5.26
CA SER A 139 8.77 16.04 5.63
C SER A 139 7.89 16.58 4.49
N TYR A 140 7.50 15.69 3.57
CA TYR A 140 6.53 16.02 2.53
C TYR A 140 5.11 15.87 3.08
N THR A 141 4.45 17.00 3.32
CA THR A 141 3.04 17.05 3.68
C THR A 141 2.18 16.60 2.51
N CYS A 142 1.44 15.49 2.67
CA CYS A 142 0.39 15.09 1.74
C CYS A 142 -0.63 16.23 1.58
N PRO A 143 -0.91 16.73 0.37
CA PRO A 143 -1.99 17.68 0.18
C PRO A 143 -3.32 16.99 0.49
N VAL A 144 -3.99 17.44 1.54
CA VAL A 144 -5.34 17.02 1.90
C VAL A 144 -6.27 17.42 0.75
N MET A 145 -6.79 16.44 0.00
CA MET A 145 -7.85 16.71 -0.98
C MET A 145 -9.11 17.14 -0.22
N HIS A 146 -9.33 18.44 -0.09
CA HIS A 146 -10.61 19.00 0.33
C HIS A 146 -11.68 18.61 -0.70
N ARG A 147 -12.56 17.67 -0.33
CA ARG A 147 -13.83 17.49 -1.03
C ARG A 147 -14.71 18.72 -0.72
N SER A 148 -14.77 19.66 -1.66
CA SER A 148 -15.86 20.63 -1.69
C SER A 148 -17.16 19.87 -1.84
N SER A 149 -18.01 19.97 -0.82
CA SER A 149 -19.38 19.48 -0.85
C SER A 149 -20.24 20.64 -1.38
N ALA A 150 -20.93 20.40 -2.49
CA ALA A 150 -22.05 21.21 -2.96
C ALA A 150 -23.33 20.36 -2.86
#